data_AF-A0A1L1PIF3-F1
#
_entry.id   AF-A0A1L1PIF3-F1
#
_cell.length_a   1.000
_cell.length_b   1.000
_cell.length_c   1.000
_cell.angle_alpha   90.00
_cell.angle_beta   90.00
_cell.angle_gamma   90.00
#
_symmetry.space_group_name_H-M   'P 1'
#
loop_
_entity.id
_entity.type
_entity.pdbx_description
1 polymer ?
#
loop_
_entity_poly.entity_id
_entity_poly.type
_entity_poly.pdbx_seq_one_letter_code
_entity_poly.pdbx_strand_id
1 'polypeptide(L)' 'MIDVATLSVIRRWALREQMSIREIFRRTGLARNTVKKYLRAGDEEPRHAKRASSSKLDP' A
#
# COMPACT_ATOMS: atom_id res chain seq x y z
N MET A 1 -7.11 -9.13 6.41
CA MET A 1 -7.31 -8.00 5.49
C MET A 1 -6.38 -6.89 5.98
N ILE A 2 -5.27 -6.64 5.29
CA ILE A 2 -4.30 -5.61 5.69
C ILE A 2 -4.74 -4.29 5.08
N ASP A 3 -4.57 -3.21 5.85
CA ASP A 3 -5.06 -1.90 5.49
C ASP A 3 -4.27 -1.31 4.31
N VAL A 4 -4.97 -0.56 3.47
CA VAL A 4 -4.43 -0.01 2.21
C VAL A 4 -3.23 0.92 2.50
N ALA A 5 -3.25 1.59 3.65
CA ALA A 5 -2.18 2.42 4.16
C ALA A 5 -0.86 1.64 4.36
N THR A 6 -0.93 0.41 4.91
CA THR A 6 0.25 -0.41 5.16
C THR A 6 0.91 -0.86 3.86
N LEU A 7 0.10 -1.18 2.85
CA LEU A 7 0.60 -1.55 1.52
C LEU A 7 1.33 -0.37 0.85
N SER A 8 0.76 0.83 0.92
CA SER A 8 1.38 2.03 0.35
C SER A 8 2.72 2.38 1.00
N VAL A 9 2.86 2.17 2.32
CA VAL A 9 4.12 2.39 3.04
C VAL A 9 5.18 1.38 2.60
N ILE A 10 4.84 0.08 2.55
CA ILE A 10 5.75 -0.99 2.12
C ILE A 10 6.26 -0.74 0.69
N ARG A 11 5.35 -0.40 -0.23
CA ARG A 11 5.70 -0.12 -1.64
C ARG A 11 6.59 1.11 -1.75
N ARG A 12 6.28 2.19 -1.00
CA ARG A 12 7.11 3.41 -1.00
C ARG A 12 8.53 3.11 -0.53
N TRP A 13 8.68 2.37 0.56
CA TRP A 13 9.98 1.99 1.09
C TRP A 13 10.77 1.12 0.11
N ALA A 14 10.12 0.12 -0.52
CA ALA A 14 10.80 -0.78 -1.43
C ALA A 14 11.15 -0.16 -2.79
N LEU A 15 10.24 0.64 -3.38
CA LEU A 15 10.37 1.13 -4.76
C LEU A 15 10.93 2.56 -4.86
N ARG A 16 10.74 3.40 -3.84
CA ARG A 16 11.29 4.78 -3.84
C ARG A 16 12.53 4.89 -2.99
N GLU A 17 12.46 4.39 -1.76
CA GLU A 17 13.60 4.47 -0.82
C GLU A 17 14.59 3.31 -1.01
N GLN A 18 14.31 2.38 -1.93
CA GLN A 18 15.15 1.22 -2.24
C GLN A 18 15.56 0.42 -0.99
N MET A 19 14.72 0.44 0.05
CA MET A 19 14.99 -0.29 1.29
C MET A 19 14.94 -1.79 1.05
N SER A 20 15.82 -2.51 1.75
CA SER A 20 15.80 -3.98 1.71
C SER A 20 14.52 -4.52 2.34
N ILE A 21 14.01 -5.64 1.80
CA ILE A 21 12.87 -6.38 2.38
C ILE A 21 13.10 -6.70 3.86
N ARG A 22 14.35 -6.92 4.26
CA ARG A 22 14.74 -7.21 5.65
C ARG A 22 14.52 -6.01 6.56
N GLU A 23 14.80 -4.80 6.07
CA GLU A 23 14.56 -3.54 6.79
C GLU A 23 13.05 -3.28 6.95
N ILE A 24 12.29 -3.48 5.87
CA ILE A 24 10.84 -3.29 5.84
C ILE A 24 10.13 -4.24 6.82
N PHE A 25 10.52 -5.52 6.85
CA PHE A 25 9.94 -6.50 7.80
C PHE A 25 10.21 -6.09 9.25
N ARG A 26 11.43 -5.60 9.57
CA ARG A 26 11.78 -5.17 10.93
C ARG A 26 10.95 -3.97 11.39
N ARG A 27 10.68 -3.02 10.49
CA ARG A 27 9.90 -1.82 10.79
C ARG A 27 8.39 -2.04 10.83
N THR A 28 7.88 -2.90 9.95
CA THR A 28 6.43 -3.16 9.85
C THR A 28 5.96 -4.29 10.75
N GLY A 29 6.85 -5.14 11.26
CA GLY A 29 6.50 -6.34 12.04
C GLY A 29 5.83 -7.45 11.21
N LEU A 30 5.72 -7.27 9.89
CA LEU A 30 5.12 -8.24 8.98
C LEU A 30 6.13 -9.29 8.54
N ALA A 31 5.69 -10.54 8.40
CA ALA A 31 6.56 -11.60 7.89
C ALA A 31 7.16 -11.25 6.51
N ARG A 32 8.42 -11.65 6.28
CA ARG A 32 9.13 -11.40 5.02
C ARG A 32 8.37 -11.90 3.78
N ASN A 33 7.64 -13.01 3.92
CA ASN A 33 6.82 -13.58 2.85
C ASN A 33 5.62 -12.69 2.52
N THR A 34 5.03 -12.05 3.53
CA THR A 34 3.94 -11.10 3.38
C THR A 34 4.40 -9.86 2.62
N VAL A 35 5.56 -9.30 2.99
CA VAL A 35 6.17 -8.18 2.25
C VAL A 35 6.45 -8.56 0.79
N LYS A 36 7.05 -9.74 0.53
CA LYS A 36 7.27 -10.23 -0.84
C LYS A 36 5.98 -10.43 -1.64
N LYS A 37 4.94 -11.00 -1.02
CA LYS A 37 3.63 -11.18 -1.67
C LYS A 37 3.05 -9.84 -2.08
N TYR A 38 3.11 -8.84 -1.20
CA TYR A 38 2.59 -7.49 -1.46
C TYR A 38 3.38 -6.69 -2.49
N LEU A 39 4.70 -6.89 -2.57
CA LEU A 39 5.52 -6.30 -3.62
C LEU A 39 5.31 -6.97 -4.99
N ARG A 40 4.97 -8.28 -5.01
CA ARG A 40 4.63 -9.01 -6.24
C ARG A 40 3.21 -8.74 -6.72
N ALA A 41 2.27 -8.55 -5.80
CA ALA A 41 0.87 -8.27 -6.10
C ALA A 41 0.66 -6.82 -6.56
N GLY A 42 1.52 -6.31 -7.45
CA GLY A 42 1.57 -4.92 -7.93
C GLY A 42 0.22 -4.34 -8.39
N ASP A 43 -0.74 -5.20 -8.73
CA ASP A 43 -2.02 -4.88 -9.36
C ASP A 43 -3.27 -5.04 -8.50
N GLU A 44 -3.19 -5.34 -7.20
CA GLU A 44 -4.35 -5.04 -6.35
C GLU A 44 -4.44 -3.52 -6.19
N GLU A 45 -5.08 -2.92 -7.19
CA GLU A 45 -5.37 -1.51 -7.26
C GLU A 45 -6.05 -1.12 -5.95
N PRO A 46 -5.49 -0.19 -5.17
CA PRO A 46 -6.16 0.30 -3.98
C PRO A 46 -7.53 0.77 -4.45
N ARG A 47 -8.57 0.04 -4.05
CA ARG A 47 -9.95 0.38 -4.34
C ARG A 47 -10.25 1.61 -3.50
N HIS A 48 -9.74 2.75 -3.97
CA HIS A 48 -10.00 4.04 -3.40
C HIS A 48 -11.51 4.16 -3.44
N ALA A 49 -12.13 4.24 -2.26
CA ALA A 49 -13.53 4.62 -2.20
C ALA A 49 -13.64 5.90 -3.02
N LYS A 50 -14.42 5.86 -4.12
CA LYS A 50 -14.62 7.04 -4.97
C LYS A 50 -14.95 8.19 -4.03
N ARG A 51 -14.21 9.30 -4.11
CA ARG A 51 -14.63 10.51 -3.41
C ARG A 51 -16.05 10.79 -3.88
N ALA A 52 -17.02 10.70 -2.97
CA ALA A 52 -18.35 11.19 -3.22
C ALA A 52 -18.25 12.71 -3.28
N SER A 53 -17.83 13.28 -4.41
CA SER A 53 -18.09 14.68 -4.67
C SER A 53 -19.58 14.79 -4.96
N SER A 54 -20.39 15.02 -3.92
CA SER A 54 -21.71 15.60 -4.11
C SER A 54 -21.46 17.01 -4.66
N SER A 55 -21.37 17.14 -5.99
CA SER A 55 -21.39 18.44 -6.63
C SER A 55 -22.76 19.04 -6.37
N LYS A 56 -22.86 19.82 -5.28
CA LYS A 56 -23.97 20.74 -5.02
C LYS A 56 -23.75 22.01 -5.85
N LEU A 57 -23.66 21.86 -7.16
CA LEU A 57 -23.84 22.98 -8.07
C LEU A 57 -25.06 22.61 -8.90
N ASP A 58 -26.10 23.37 -8.60
CA ASP A 58 -27.52 23.29 -8.96
C ASP A 58 -27.83 23.23 -10.48
N PRO A 59 -29.07 22.85 -10.86
CA PRO A 59 -29.46 22.30 -12.18
C PRO A 59 -29.34 23.22 -13.39
#